data_AF-A0A8X6H7Y3-F1
#
_entry.id   AF-A0A8X6H7Y3-F1
#
_cell.length_a   1.000
_cell.length_b   1.000
_cell.length_c   1.000
_cell.angle_alpha   90.00
_cell.angle_beta   90.00
_cell.angle_gamma   90.00
#
_symmetry.space_group_name_H-M   'P 1'
#
loop_
_entity.id
_entity.type
_entity.pdbx_description
1 polymer ?
#
loop_
_entity_poly.entity_id
_entity_poly.type
_entity_poly.pdbx_seq_one_letter_code
_entity_poly.pdbx_strand_id
1 'polypeptide(L)' 'MEFPSLQHPFTMMVAGPTQSGKSFFVRDLLNFKALMFKPSIDKVIWFYGISQPLYDDIENVEFVEGFPSNYKEYL' A
#
# COMPACT_ATOMS: atom_id res chain seq x y z
N MET A 1 21.28 15.15 -2.33
CA MET A 1 21.29 13.82 -1.69
C MET A 1 20.15 13.03 -2.30
N GLU A 2 20.43 11.89 -2.93
CA GLU A 2 19.35 10.97 -3.31
C GLU A 2 18.94 10.17 -2.08
N PHE A 3 17.65 10.19 -1.76
CA PHE A 3 17.10 9.27 -0.76
C PHE A 3 16.96 7.87 -1.38
N PRO A 4 17.19 6.80 -0.60
CA PRO A 4 16.95 5.44 -1.08
C PRO A 4 15.49 5.29 -1.50
N SER A 5 15.28 4.60 -2.62
CA SER A 5 13.96 4.33 -3.20
C SER A 5 13.78 2.85 -3.47
N LEU A 6 12.56 2.36 -3.30
CA LEU A 6 12.16 0.98 -3.53
C LEU A 6 12.09 0.70 -5.04
N GLN A 7 12.93 -0.22 -5.52
CA GLN A 7 13.02 -0.55 -6.94
C GLN A 7 11.96 -1.58 -7.32
N HIS A 8 10.99 -1.20 -8.13
CA HIS A 8 9.98 -2.10 -8.66
C HIS A 8 10.55 -2.94 -9.82
N PRO A 9 10.22 -4.25 -9.92
CA PRO A 9 9.31 -5.01 -9.06
C PRO A 9 10.00 -5.60 -7.82
N PHE A 10 9.28 -5.62 -6.69
CA PHE A 10 9.71 -6.30 -5.46
C PHE A 10 8.51 -6.77 -4.65
N THR A 11 8.76 -7.58 -3.62
CA THR A 11 7.79 -7.95 -2.59
C THR A 11 8.26 -7.45 -1.23
N MET A 12 7.36 -6.90 -0.43
CA MET A 12 7.65 -6.43 0.93
C MET A 12 6.62 -7.01 1.91
N MET A 13 7.11 -7.36 3.10
CA MET A 13 6.28 -7.75 4.24
C MET A 13 6.50 -6.76 5.38
N VAL A 14 5.40 -6.18 5.89
CA VAL A 14 5.40 -5.33 7.08
C VAL A 14 4.76 -6.10 8.22
N ALA A 15 5.56 -6.56 9.18
CA ALA A 15 5.13 -7.44 10.27
C ALA A 15 5.35 -6.81 11.66
N GLY A 16 4.52 -7.19 12.62
CA GLY A 16 4.52 -6.65 13.98
C GLY A 16 3.17 -6.82 14.68
N PRO A 17 3.10 -6.70 16.02
CA PRO A 17 1.87 -6.92 16.79
C PRO A 17 0.79 -5.87 16.48
N THR A 18 -0.46 -6.11 16.89
CA THR A 18 -1.53 -5.10 16.80
C THR A 18 -1.08 -3.77 17.40
N GLN A 19 -1.49 -2.66 16.79
CA GLN A 19 -1.14 -1.30 17.22
C GLN A 19 0.35 -0.90 17.08
N SER A 20 1.20 -1.72 16.47
CA SER A 20 2.62 -1.38 16.22
C SER A 20 2.85 -0.37 15.07
N GLY A 21 1.79 0.27 14.55
CA GLY A 21 1.90 1.29 13.49
C GLY A 21 1.96 0.78 12.05
N LYS A 22 1.78 -0.52 11.78
CA LYS A 22 1.89 -1.10 10.41
C LYS A 22 0.99 -0.42 9.38
N SER A 23 -0.30 -0.26 9.69
CA SER A 23 -1.25 0.39 8.76
C SER A 23 -0.86 1.84 8.48
N PHE A 24 -0.37 2.56 9.49
CA PHE A 24 0.09 3.93 9.38
C PHE A 24 1.37 4.04 8.55
N PHE A 25 2.31 3.09 8.72
CA PHE A 25 3.49 3.01 7.86
C PHE A 25 3.12 2.82 6.40
N VAL A 26 2.20 1.90 6.09
CA VAL A 26 1.75 1.68 4.70
C VAL A 26 1.01 2.91 4.16
N ARG A 27 0.15 3.56 4.96
CA ARG A 27 -0.48 4.85 4.60
C ARG A 27 0.57 5.88 4.17
N ASP A 28 1.58 6.11 5.00
CA ASP A 28 2.61 7.12 4.72
C ASP A 28 3.43 6.73 3.49
N LEU A 29 3.78 5.45 3.34
CA LEU A 29 4.47 4.94 2.17
C LEU A 29 3.69 5.21 0.88
N LEU A 30 2.36 5.06 0.90
CA LEU A 30 1.48 5.33 -0.23
C LEU A 30 1.31 6.83 -0.48
N ASN A 31 1.20 7.65 0.56
CA ASN A 31 1.13 9.11 0.45
C ASN A 31 2.39 9.70 -0.20
N PHE A 32 3.55 9.09 0.04
CA PHE A 32 4.82 9.49 -0.56
C PHE A 32 5.26 8.59 -1.73
N LYS A 33 4.35 7.83 -2.36
CA LYS A 33 4.71 6.80 -3.36
C LYS A 33 5.54 7.33 -4.54
N ALA A 34 5.30 8.58 -4.96
CA ALA A 34 6.03 9.22 -6.06
C ALA A 34 7.53 9.43 -5.75
N LEU A 35 7.90 9.53 -4.47
CA LEU A 35 9.28 9.68 -4.02
C LEU A 35 9.88 8.33 -3.58
N MET A 36 9.05 7.45 -3.03
CA MET A 36 9.48 6.21 -2.39
C MET A 36 9.69 5.04 -3.36
N PHE A 37 9.07 5.06 -4.54
CA PHE A 37 9.15 3.97 -5.52
C PHE A 37 9.79 4.44 -6.84
N LYS A 38 10.57 3.55 -7.47
CA LYS A 38 11.08 3.73 -8.83
C LYS A 38 10.81 2.46 -9.67
N PRO A 39 10.11 2.55 -10.81
CA PRO A 39 9.29 3.69 -11.27
C PRO A 39 8.16 4.07 -10.30
N SER A 40 7.52 5.23 -10.52
CA SER A 40 6.35 5.64 -9.75
C SER A 40 5.19 4.66 -9.94
N ILE A 41 4.37 4.50 -8.91
CA ILE A 41 3.22 3.58 -8.94
C ILE A 41 1.95 4.34 -9.33
N ASP A 42 1.38 3.96 -10.47
CA ASP A 42 0.16 4.60 -11.01
C ASP A 42 -1.10 4.10 -10.31
N LYS A 43 -1.29 2.77 -10.23
CA LYS A 43 -2.47 2.12 -9.62
C LYS A 43 -2.09 1.32 -8.38
N VAL A 44 -2.87 1.49 -7.31
CA VAL A 44 -2.73 0.74 -6.06
C VAL A 44 -4.06 0.06 -5.75
N ILE A 45 -4.02 -1.25 -5.57
CA ILE A 45 -5.19 -2.04 -5.15
C ILE A 45 -4.87 -2.62 -3.77
N TRP A 46 -5.70 -2.30 -2.78
CA TRP A 46 -5.54 -2.77 -1.41
C TRP A 46 -6.67 -3.73 -1.05
N PHE A 47 -6.33 -5.02 -0.99
CA PHE A 47 -7.22 -6.06 -0.48
C PHE A 47 -7.19 -6.11 1.05
N TYR A 48 -8.36 -6.04 1.69
CA TYR A 48 -8.47 -6.00 3.16
C TYR A 48 -9.53 -6.99 3.68
N GLY A 49 -9.32 -7.52 4.87
CA GLY A 49 -10.29 -8.42 5.53
C GLY A 49 -11.25 -7.72 6.49
N ILE A 50 -10.87 -6.54 7.02
CA ILE A 50 -11.69 -5.73 7.94
C ILE A 50 -11.49 -4.26 7.57
N SER A 51 -12.59 -3.54 7.34
CA SER A 51 -12.54 -2.09 7.04
C SER A 51 -12.02 -1.29 8.24
N GLN A 52 -11.23 -0.25 7.98
CA GLN A 52 -10.64 0.62 9.00
C GLN A 52 -10.93 2.09 8.67
N PRO A 53 -11.26 2.94 9.66
CA PRO A 53 -11.45 4.37 9.43
C PRO A 53 -10.23 5.06 8.76
N LEU A 54 -9.03 4.50 8.94
CA LEU A 54 -7.80 4.99 8.30
C LEU A 54 -7.88 5.00 6.76
N TYR A 55 -8.70 4.13 6.16
CA TYR A 55 -8.78 3.98 4.71
C TYR A 55 -9.41 5.20 4.06
N ASP A 56 -10.29 5.91 4.77
CA ASP A 56 -10.94 7.13 4.31
C ASP A 56 -9.93 8.28 4.10
N ASP A 57 -8.78 8.22 4.78
CA ASP A 57 -7.70 9.21 4.69
C ASP A 57 -6.66 8.90 3.59
N ILE A 58 -6.85 7.83 2.82
CA ILE A 58 -5.90 7.37 1.79
C ILE A 58 -6.49 7.59 0.41
N GLU A 59 -5.97 8.61 -0.28
CA GLU A 59 -6.35 8.91 -1.66
C GLU A 59 -5.66 7.98 -2.67
N ASN A 60 -6.27 7.85 -3.86
CA ASN A 60 -5.68 7.15 -5.01
C ASN A 60 -5.34 5.67 -4.72
N VAL A 61 -6.15 5.01 -3.91
CA VAL A 61 -6.11 3.56 -3.62
C VAL A 61 -7.49 2.97 -3.86
N GLU A 62 -7.54 1.86 -4.59
CA GLU A 62 -8.75 1.06 -4.77
C GLU A 62 -8.83 0.03 -3.64
N PHE A 63 -9.71 0.25 -2.67
CA PHE A 63 -9.92 -0.66 -1.55
C PHE A 63 -10.92 -1.75 -1.92
N VAL A 64 -10.50 -3.02 -1.79
CA VAL A 64 -11.30 -4.19 -2.13
C VAL A 64 -11.43 -5.09 -0.91
N GLU A 65 -12.65 -5.34 -0.47
CA GLU A 65 -12.88 -6.27 0.64
C GLU A 65 -12.69 -7.72 0.19
N GLY A 66 -12.01 -8.51 1.01
CA GLY A 66 -11.84 -9.94 0.82
C GLY A 66 -10.46 -10.36 0.32
N PHE A 67 -10.37 -11.62 -0.11
CA PHE A 67 -9.13 -12.25 -0.55
C PHE A 67 -8.87 -11.96 -2.03
N PRO A 68 -7.63 -11.72 -2.46
CA PRO A 68 -7.27 -11.39 -3.85
C PRO A 68 -7.34 -12.60 -4.82
N SER A 69 -8.41 -13.40 -4.79
CA SER A 69 -8.56 -14.57 -5.69
C SER A 69 -8.67 -14.17 -7.16
N ASN A 70 -9.30 -13.02 -7.45
CA ASN A 70 -9.52 -12.50 -8.80
C ASN A 70 -8.73 -11.20 -9.06
N TYR A 71 -7.55 -11.03 -8.45
CA TYR A 71 -6.76 -9.78 -8.56
C TYR A 71 -6.47 -9.34 -10.01
N LYS A 72 -6.53 -10.27 -10.98
CA LYS A 72 -6.34 -10.00 -12.41
C LYS A 72 -7.40 -9.09 -13.01
N GLU A 73 -8.61 -9.03 -12.45
CA GLU A 73 -9.67 -8.12 -12.91
C GLU A 73 -9.33 -6.64 -12.64
N TYR A 74 -8.33 -6.41 -11.78
CA TYR A 74 -7.90 -5.09 -11.35
C TYR A 74 -6.61 -4.62 -12.03
N LEU A 75 -5.94 -5.47 -12.82
CA LEU A 75 -4.74 -5.12 -13.59
C LEU A 75 -5.13 -4.37 -14.87
#